data_AF-A0A956V7S7-F1
#
_entry.id   AF-A0A956V7S7-F1
#
_cell.length_a   1.000
_cell.length_b   1.000
_cell.length_c   1.000
_cell.angle_alpha   90.00
_cell.angle_beta   90.00
_cell.angle_gamma   90.00
#
_symmetry.space_group_name_H-M   'P 1'
#
loop_
_entity.id
_entity.type
_entity.pdbx_description
1 polymer ?
#
loop_
_entity_poly.entity_id
_entity_poly.type
_entity_poly.pdbx_seq_one_letter_code
_entity_poly.pdbx_strand_id
1 'polypeptide(L)'
;MLRRFILSSLIILLGFTFAQSGSARQVYINGEIISTEDVMALEAYYQVYIPDGAYWYDGISGLVGPQGGPAVGQIMPGLALGGQLSPNASGTGTGTFINGRELHWQEVQGLQQLLGRVDQGYFWMDAGGNIGYAGGGYLFNLFDVMRQASASPSYNRSIFGHELTGSVIGDGTTVGFIDGDLGITCGPDGGCTGW
;
A
#
# COMPACT_ATOMS: atom_id res chain seq x y z
N MET A 1 21.05 34.68 -76.10
CA MET A 1 21.32 33.47 -75.27
C MET A 1 21.57 33.94 -73.85
N LEU A 2 20.65 33.73 -72.91
CA LEU A 2 20.89 34.02 -71.49
C LEU A 2 20.15 32.96 -70.65
N ARG A 3 20.87 31.97 -70.14
CA ARG A 3 20.33 30.93 -69.24
C ARG A 3 20.35 31.47 -67.81
N ARG A 4 19.16 31.58 -67.20
CA ARG A 4 18.98 31.87 -65.78
C ARG A 4 19.21 30.58 -64.97
N PHE A 5 20.23 30.57 -64.11
CA PHE A 5 20.40 29.54 -63.09
C PHE A 5 19.59 29.94 -61.85
N ILE A 6 18.60 29.12 -61.49
CA ILE A 6 17.89 29.24 -60.22
C ILE A 6 18.60 28.29 -59.25
N LEU A 7 19.32 28.85 -58.28
CA LEU A 7 19.86 28.11 -57.14
C LEU A 7 18.71 27.87 -56.15
N SER A 8 18.24 26.63 -56.08
CA SER A 8 17.31 26.18 -55.05
C SER A 8 18.10 25.82 -53.79
N SER A 9 18.06 26.69 -52.78
CA SER A 9 18.60 26.40 -51.45
C SER A 9 17.73 25.37 -50.74
N LEU A 10 18.30 24.19 -50.49
CA LEU A 10 17.70 23.13 -49.67
C LEU A 10 18.03 23.42 -48.19
N ILE A 11 17.05 23.93 -47.44
CA ILE A 11 17.16 24.08 -45.98
C ILE A 11 16.84 22.72 -45.36
N ILE A 12 17.86 22.01 -44.88
CA ILE A 12 17.70 20.78 -44.10
C ILE A 12 17.36 21.22 -42.67
N LEU A 13 16.08 21.15 -42.29
CA LEU A 13 15.68 21.23 -40.88
C LEU A 13 16.09 19.91 -40.19
N LEU A 14 17.21 19.93 -39.47
CA LEU A 14 17.49 18.93 -38.45
C LEU A 14 16.55 19.16 -37.28
N GLY A 15 15.46 18.39 -37.22
CA GLY A 15 14.62 18.31 -36.03
C GLY A 15 15.39 17.66 -34.89
N PHE A 16 15.83 18.44 -33.91
CA PHE A 16 16.23 17.90 -32.61
C PHE A 16 14.96 17.49 -31.87
N THR A 17 14.64 16.19 -31.87
CA THR A 17 13.68 15.63 -30.93
C THR A 17 14.33 15.66 -29.56
N PHE A 18 13.94 16.62 -28.71
CA PHE A 18 14.22 16.53 -27.29
C PHE A 18 13.42 15.33 -26.76
N ALA A 19 14.11 14.24 -26.44
CA ALA A 19 13.51 13.20 -25.61
C ALA A 19 13.18 13.87 -24.26
N GLN A 20 11.91 13.98 -23.92
CA GLN A 20 11.48 14.39 -22.58
C GLN A 20 11.93 13.30 -21.62
N SER A 21 12.99 13.57 -20.85
CA SER A 21 13.34 12.76 -19.69
C SER A 21 12.25 13.01 -18.63
N GLY A 22 11.24 12.15 -18.55
CA GLY A 22 10.38 12.09 -17.37
C GLY A 22 11.27 11.82 -16.15
N SER A 23 11.05 12.53 -15.04
CA SER A 23 11.81 12.28 -13.81
C SER A 23 11.62 10.84 -13.38
N ALA A 24 12.71 10.08 -13.26
CA ALA A 24 12.65 8.69 -12.79
C ALA A 24 12.09 8.66 -11.36
N ARG A 25 10.99 7.92 -11.15
CA ARG A 25 10.36 7.78 -9.84
C ARG A 25 11.31 7.04 -8.88
N GLN A 26 11.30 7.46 -7.61
CA GLN A 26 12.14 6.89 -6.55
C GLN A 26 11.28 6.18 -5.51
N VAL A 27 10.55 5.17 -5.96
CA VAL A 27 9.68 4.35 -5.10
C VAL A 27 10.37 3.02 -4.84
N TYR A 28 10.58 2.71 -3.56
CA TYR A 28 11.19 1.47 -3.11
C TYR A 28 10.15 0.66 -2.36
N ILE A 29 10.00 -0.63 -2.71
CA ILE A 29 9.14 -1.57 -1.98
C ILE A 29 10.00 -2.73 -1.52
N ASN A 30 9.94 -3.06 -0.23
CA ASN A 30 10.74 -4.14 0.37
C ASN A 30 12.24 -4.03 0.04
N GLY A 31 12.76 -2.80 0.02
CA GLY A 31 14.17 -2.50 -0.23
C GLY A 31 14.61 -2.46 -1.69
N GLU A 32 13.72 -2.73 -2.65
CA GLU A 32 14.03 -2.71 -4.09
C GLU A 32 13.29 -1.57 -4.80
N ILE A 33 13.94 -0.96 -5.79
CA ILE A 33 13.34 0.10 -6.61
C ILE A 33 12.30 -0.50 -7.57
N ILE A 34 11.13 0.13 -7.63
CA ILE A 34 10.06 -0.23 -8.56
C ILE A 34 10.19 0.59 -9.84
N SER A 35 9.90 -0.03 -10.99
CA SER A 35 9.96 0.66 -12.28
C SER A 35 8.96 1.82 -12.33
N THR A 36 9.25 2.86 -13.11
CA THR A 36 8.32 4.00 -13.24
C THR A 36 7.01 3.56 -13.88
N GLU A 37 7.07 2.60 -14.81
CA GLU A 37 5.92 1.99 -15.45
C GLU A 37 5.03 1.25 -14.45
N ASP A 38 5.61 0.46 -13.54
CA ASP A 38 4.84 -0.27 -12.52
C ASP A 38 4.24 0.68 -11.48
N VAL A 39 4.98 1.72 -11.05
CA VAL A 39 4.44 2.77 -10.17
C VAL A 39 3.23 3.43 -10.84
N MET A 40 3.36 3.84 -12.11
CA MET A 40 2.26 4.46 -12.85
C MET A 40 1.08 3.52 -13.05
N ALA A 41 1.32 2.21 -13.24
CA ALA A 41 0.26 1.22 -13.35
C ALA A 41 -0.48 1.04 -12.03
N LEU A 42 0.22 1.01 -10.89
CA LEU A 42 -0.39 0.99 -9.56
C LEU A 42 -1.19 2.27 -9.31
N GLU A 43 -0.61 3.45 -9.57
CA GLU A 43 -1.30 4.74 -9.45
C GLU A 43 -2.58 4.79 -10.29
N ALA A 44 -2.52 4.35 -11.55
CA ALA A 44 -3.67 4.30 -12.44
C ALA A 44 -4.72 3.27 -11.99
N TYR A 45 -4.31 2.11 -11.47
CA TYR A 45 -5.26 1.10 -11.02
C TYR A 45 -5.97 1.53 -9.74
N TYR A 46 -5.21 1.97 -8.74
CA TYR A 46 -5.73 2.37 -7.43
C TYR A 46 -6.27 3.80 -7.40
N GLN A 47 -6.09 4.57 -8.49
CA GLN A 47 -6.47 5.99 -8.60
C GLN A 47 -5.81 6.85 -7.51
N VAL A 48 -4.54 6.56 -7.21
CA VAL A 48 -3.73 7.20 -6.17
C VAL A 48 -2.52 7.91 -6.79
N TYR A 49 -1.87 8.77 -6.02
CA TYR A 49 -0.47 9.15 -6.24
C TYR A 49 0.40 8.47 -5.18
N ILE A 50 1.51 7.85 -5.59
CA ILE A 50 2.48 7.20 -4.71
C ILE A 50 3.72 8.10 -4.59
N PRO A 51 3.91 8.84 -3.49
CA PRO A 51 5.10 9.66 -3.34
C PRO A 51 6.40 8.87 -3.48
N ASP A 52 7.45 9.54 -3.94
CA ASP A 52 8.80 8.96 -3.87
C ASP A 52 9.15 8.68 -2.41
N GLY A 53 9.68 7.49 -2.12
CA GLY A 53 9.88 7.01 -0.77
C GLY A 53 10.12 5.51 -0.69
N ALA A 54 10.27 5.04 0.55
CA ALA A 54 10.43 3.62 0.87
C ALA A 54 9.19 3.08 1.58
N TYR A 55 8.73 1.93 1.12
CA TYR A 55 7.51 1.27 1.55
C TYR A 55 7.79 -0.22 1.78
N TRP A 56 6.90 -0.86 2.51
CA TRP A 56 6.86 -2.30 2.65
C TRP A 56 5.53 -2.83 2.14
N TYR A 57 5.55 -4.04 1.61
CA TYR A 57 4.39 -4.74 1.10
C TYR A 57 4.44 -6.20 1.51
N ASP A 58 3.34 -6.68 2.10
CA ASP A 58 3.12 -8.08 2.42
C ASP A 58 2.33 -8.76 1.31
N GLY A 59 3.00 -9.59 0.51
CA GLY A 59 2.38 -10.31 -0.60
C GLY A 59 1.33 -11.36 -0.20
N ILE A 60 1.28 -11.79 1.07
CA ILE A 60 0.29 -12.78 1.53
C ILE A 60 -1.03 -12.10 1.85
N SER A 61 -0.98 -11.06 2.68
CA SER A 61 -2.17 -10.33 3.12
C SER A 61 -2.56 -9.20 2.17
N GLY A 62 -1.62 -8.66 1.39
CA GLY A 62 -1.80 -7.44 0.61
C GLY A 62 -1.59 -6.16 1.42
N LEU A 63 -1.25 -6.23 2.71
CA LEU A 63 -1.03 -5.04 3.54
C LEU A 63 0.19 -4.25 3.06
N VAL A 64 0.08 -2.93 3.16
CA VAL A 64 1.12 -1.99 2.73
C VAL A 64 1.29 -0.86 3.76
N GLY A 65 2.50 -0.32 3.84
CA GLY A 65 2.80 0.83 4.68
C GLY A 65 4.13 1.48 4.34
N PRO A 66 4.41 2.68 4.86
CA PRO A 66 5.73 3.29 4.75
C PRO A 66 6.76 2.47 5.52
N GLN A 67 8.01 2.44 5.05
CA GLN A 67 9.10 1.78 5.74
C GLN A 67 9.25 2.32 7.18
N GLY A 68 9.25 1.42 8.16
CA GLY A 68 9.32 1.74 9.58
C GLY A 68 8.00 2.18 10.21
N GLY A 69 6.91 2.25 9.44
CA GLY A 69 5.58 2.64 9.92
C GLY A 69 4.57 1.48 9.94
N PRO A 70 3.36 1.74 10.49
CA PRO A 70 2.28 0.77 10.57
C PRO A 70 1.71 0.43 9.20
N ALA A 71 0.79 -0.54 9.14
CA ALA A 71 -0.06 -0.72 7.96
C ALA A 71 -0.91 0.54 7.77
N VAL A 72 -1.10 0.96 6.53
CA VAL A 72 -1.96 2.12 6.17
C VAL A 72 -2.99 1.76 5.12
N GLY A 73 -2.90 0.56 4.56
CA GLY A 73 -3.80 0.10 3.50
C GLY A 73 -3.61 -1.38 3.20
N GLN A 74 -4.50 -1.86 2.33
CA GLN A 74 -4.44 -3.18 1.74
C GLN A 74 -4.64 -3.04 0.24
N ILE A 75 -3.72 -3.59 -0.54
CA ILE A 75 -3.81 -3.69 -1.99
C ILE A 75 -3.96 -5.16 -2.38
N MET A 76 -4.10 -5.44 -3.68
CA MET A 76 -4.23 -6.81 -4.17
C MET A 76 -3.10 -7.69 -3.62
N PRO A 77 -3.40 -8.88 -3.04
CA PRO A 77 -2.38 -9.81 -2.58
C PRO A 77 -1.68 -10.49 -3.77
N GLY A 78 -0.47 -11.00 -3.55
CA GLY A 78 0.28 -11.77 -4.54
C GLY A 78 0.93 -10.93 -5.66
N LEU A 79 0.98 -9.61 -5.53
CA LEU A 79 1.71 -8.77 -6.49
C LEU A 79 3.22 -9.01 -6.36
N ALA A 80 3.92 -9.07 -7.48
CA ALA A 80 5.38 -9.20 -7.51
C ALA A 80 6.03 -7.81 -7.33
N LEU A 81 5.93 -7.25 -6.12
CA LEU A 81 6.45 -5.92 -5.80
C LEU A 81 7.72 -6.00 -4.94
N GLY A 82 8.83 -5.59 -5.53
CA GLY A 82 10.11 -5.45 -4.86
C GLY A 82 10.68 -6.76 -4.31
N GLY A 83 11.47 -6.64 -3.25
CA GLY A 83 12.18 -7.75 -2.63
C GLY A 83 11.37 -8.54 -1.59
N GLN A 84 12.06 -9.43 -0.89
CA GLN A 84 11.50 -10.17 0.26
C GLN A 84 11.14 -9.19 1.39
N LEU A 85 9.93 -9.33 1.94
CA LEU A 85 9.49 -8.55 3.09
C LEU A 85 10.42 -8.79 4.29
N SER A 86 10.99 -7.70 4.81
CA SER A 86 11.90 -7.76 5.96
C SER A 86 11.12 -7.87 7.28
N PRO A 87 11.62 -8.63 8.28
CA PRO A 87 11.00 -8.67 9.61
C PRO A 87 10.91 -7.32 10.29
N ASN A 88 11.85 -6.40 10.06
CA ASN A 88 11.85 -5.06 10.65
C ASN A 88 11.21 -3.99 9.74
N ALA A 89 10.43 -4.40 8.73
CA ALA A 89 9.87 -3.50 7.72
C ALA A 89 8.97 -2.40 8.33
N SER A 90 8.36 -2.66 9.48
CA SER A 90 7.45 -1.74 10.17
C SER A 90 7.92 -1.36 11.57
N GLY A 91 9.23 -1.41 11.83
CA GLY A 91 9.80 -1.14 13.15
C GLY A 91 10.18 -2.41 13.91
N THR A 92 10.53 -2.24 15.19
CA THR A 92 11.10 -3.30 16.02
C THR A 92 10.66 -3.21 17.48
N GLY A 93 10.64 -4.34 18.19
CA GLY A 93 10.56 -4.39 19.66
C GLY A 93 9.17 -4.69 20.22
N THR A 94 8.20 -5.07 19.39
CA THR A 94 6.89 -5.54 19.85
C THR A 94 6.90 -7.04 20.17
N GLY A 95 7.74 -7.82 19.48
CA GLY A 95 7.80 -9.27 19.60
C GLY A 95 6.59 -9.99 18.97
N THR A 96 5.76 -9.28 18.21
CA THR A 96 4.57 -9.82 17.55
C THR A 96 4.74 -9.73 16.04
N PHE A 97 4.63 -10.86 15.35
CA PHE A 97 4.91 -10.95 13.92
C PHE A 97 3.69 -11.47 13.16
N ILE A 98 3.37 -10.82 12.03
CA ILE A 98 2.41 -11.32 11.05
C ILE A 98 3.16 -11.55 9.73
N ASN A 99 3.04 -12.76 9.16
CA ASN A 99 3.64 -13.13 7.88
C ASN A 99 5.15 -12.86 7.81
N GLY A 100 5.83 -12.96 8.96
CA GLY A 100 7.26 -12.72 9.08
C GLY A 100 7.66 -11.26 9.34
N ARG A 101 6.75 -10.29 9.24
CA ARG A 101 6.94 -8.88 9.60
C ARG A 101 6.58 -8.63 11.05
N GLU A 102 7.45 -7.97 11.78
CA GLU A 102 7.16 -7.47 13.13
C GLU A 102 6.17 -6.30 13.03
N LEU A 103 5.10 -6.38 13.81
CA LEU A 103 4.09 -5.33 13.86
C LEU A 103 4.66 -4.06 14.48
N HIS A 104 4.28 -2.92 13.91
CA HIS A 104 4.54 -1.62 14.48
C HIS A 104 3.79 -1.47 15.82
N TRP A 105 4.31 -0.65 16.73
CA TRP A 105 3.71 -0.47 18.05
C TRP A 105 2.27 0.07 18.01
N GLN A 106 1.94 0.89 17.00
CA GLN A 106 0.58 1.39 16.78
C GLN A 106 -0.39 0.27 16.41
N GLU A 107 0.04 -0.69 15.58
CA GLU A 107 -0.77 -1.86 15.21
C GLU A 107 -1.06 -2.70 16.46
N VAL A 108 -0.05 -2.95 17.29
CA VAL A 108 -0.21 -3.71 18.54
C VAL A 108 -1.13 -2.98 19.52
N GLN A 109 -0.97 -1.67 19.69
CA GLN A 109 -1.83 -0.87 20.57
C GLN A 109 -3.29 -0.92 20.12
N GLY A 110 -3.55 -0.76 18.83
CA GLY A 110 -4.90 -0.85 18.28
C GLY A 110 -5.49 -2.25 18.50
N LEU A 111 -4.74 -3.30 18.13
CA LEU A 111 -5.18 -4.68 18.33
C LEU A 111 -5.44 -5.00 19.80
N GLN A 112 -4.66 -4.46 20.75
CA GLN A 112 -4.89 -4.62 22.18
C GLN A 112 -6.22 -4.01 22.62
N GLN A 113 -6.64 -2.89 22.03
CA GLN A 113 -7.93 -2.28 22.36
C GLN A 113 -9.10 -3.04 21.77
N LEU A 114 -8.88 -3.60 20.57
CA LEU A 114 -9.90 -4.37 19.87
C LEU A 114 -10.10 -5.75 20.50
N LEU A 115 -9.01 -6.42 20.92
CA LEU A 115 -9.00 -7.81 21.37
C LEU A 115 -8.81 -7.96 22.89
N GLY A 116 -8.54 -6.86 23.59
CA GLY A 116 -8.22 -6.83 25.03
C GLY A 116 -6.77 -7.23 25.35
N ARG A 117 -6.13 -8.06 24.52
CA ARG A 117 -4.71 -8.41 24.61
C ARG A 117 -4.15 -8.77 23.24
N VAL A 118 -2.83 -8.61 23.09
CA VAL A 118 -2.06 -9.12 21.95
C VAL A 118 -0.89 -9.90 22.51
N ASP A 119 -0.84 -11.19 22.20
CA ASP A 119 0.23 -12.08 22.64
C ASP A 119 1.45 -11.90 21.72
N GLN A 120 2.66 -11.95 22.28
CA GLN A 120 3.89 -12.02 21.49
C GLN A 120 4.01 -13.37 20.79
N GLY A 121 4.60 -13.38 19.60
CA GLY A 121 4.79 -14.59 18.82
C GLY A 121 4.63 -14.37 17.31
N TYR A 122 4.52 -15.49 16.60
CA TYR A 122 4.41 -15.51 15.14
C TYR A 122 3.00 -15.96 14.73
N PHE A 123 2.41 -15.18 13.85
CA PHE A 123 1.07 -15.39 13.33
C PHE A 123 1.11 -15.32 11.79
N TRP A 124 0.14 -15.97 11.16
CA TRP A 124 -0.15 -15.74 9.74
C TRP A 124 -1.45 -14.93 9.64
N MET A 125 -1.55 -14.15 8.56
CA MET A 125 -2.77 -13.47 8.17
C MET A 125 -2.96 -13.59 6.66
N ASP A 126 -4.12 -14.03 6.21
CA ASP A 126 -4.45 -14.02 4.78
C ASP A 126 -5.11 -12.69 4.35
N ALA A 127 -5.31 -12.53 3.04
CA ALA A 127 -5.95 -11.34 2.49
C ALA A 127 -7.42 -11.15 2.92
N GLY A 128 -8.08 -12.22 3.37
CA GLY A 128 -9.43 -12.17 3.92
C GLY A 128 -9.48 -11.68 5.37
N GLY A 129 -8.33 -11.41 5.97
CA GLY A 129 -8.22 -11.00 7.36
C GLY A 129 -8.30 -12.14 8.36
N ASN A 130 -8.24 -13.41 7.92
CA ASN A 130 -8.17 -14.53 8.83
C ASN A 130 -6.77 -14.57 9.47
N ILE A 131 -6.71 -14.70 10.78
CA ILE A 131 -5.49 -14.77 11.56
C ILE A 131 -5.36 -16.16 12.19
N GLY A 132 -4.14 -16.66 12.31
CA GLY A 132 -3.84 -17.90 13.02
C GLY A 132 -2.41 -18.00 13.54
N TYR A 133 -2.10 -19.02 14.33
CA TYR A 133 -0.75 -19.26 14.82
C TYR A 133 0.20 -19.75 13.71
N ALA A 134 1.46 -19.34 13.77
CA ALA A 134 2.50 -19.92 12.91
C ALA A 134 2.57 -21.44 13.07
N GLY A 135 2.56 -22.17 11.95
CA GLY A 135 2.50 -23.63 11.94
C GLY A 135 1.08 -24.23 11.86
N GLY A 136 0.04 -23.40 11.89
CA GLY A 136 -1.35 -23.79 11.63
C GLY A 136 -2.30 -23.48 12.80
N GLY A 137 -3.60 -23.52 12.50
CA GLY A 137 -4.66 -23.22 13.47
C GLY A 137 -5.23 -21.81 13.29
N TYR A 138 -6.48 -21.74 12.83
CA TYR A 138 -7.26 -20.51 12.75
C TYR A 138 -7.59 -19.98 14.15
N LEU A 139 -7.55 -18.66 14.32
CA LEU A 139 -7.93 -17.96 15.53
C LEU A 139 -9.26 -17.21 15.34
N PHE A 140 -9.25 -16.19 14.50
CA PHE A 140 -10.40 -15.34 14.22
C PHE A 140 -10.20 -14.59 12.90
N ASN A 141 -11.25 -13.93 12.43
CA ASN A 141 -11.17 -12.98 11.33
C ASN A 141 -11.11 -11.55 11.89
N LEU A 142 -10.01 -10.83 11.63
CA LEU A 142 -9.79 -9.48 12.16
C LEU A 142 -10.82 -8.48 11.64
N PHE A 143 -11.19 -8.59 10.37
CA PHE A 143 -12.16 -7.70 9.73
C PHE A 143 -13.56 -7.86 10.35
N ASP A 144 -13.96 -9.08 10.69
CA ASP A 144 -15.22 -9.33 11.41
C ASP A 144 -15.24 -8.66 12.78
N VAL A 145 -14.12 -8.71 13.51
CA VAL A 145 -13.99 -8.07 14.83
C VAL A 145 -14.05 -6.54 14.68
N MET A 146 -13.32 -5.98 13.71
CA MET A 146 -13.33 -4.54 13.44
C MET A 146 -14.73 -4.04 13.06
N ARG A 147 -15.47 -4.77 12.22
CA ARG A 147 -16.85 -4.41 11.83
C ARG A 147 -17.79 -4.37 13.04
N GLN A 148 -17.68 -5.34 13.95
CA GLN A 148 -18.47 -5.37 15.17
C GLN A 148 -18.11 -4.24 16.13
N ALA A 149 -16.83 -3.93 16.29
CA ALA A 149 -16.38 -2.82 17.13
C ALA A 149 -16.86 -1.47 16.58
N SER A 150 -16.86 -1.30 15.25
CA SER A 150 -17.30 -0.08 14.56
C SER A 150 -18.79 0.23 14.74
N ALA A 151 -19.60 -0.78 15.02
CA ALA A 151 -21.03 -0.63 15.30
C ALA A 151 -21.33 -0.16 16.74
N SER A 152 -20.31 -0.08 17.61
CA SER A 152 -20.46 0.34 19.00
C SER A 152 -20.33 1.87 19.14
N PRO A 153 -21.35 2.59 19.67
CA PRO A 153 -21.33 4.07 19.78
C PRO A 153 -20.21 4.66 20.64
N SER A 154 -19.56 3.84 21.46
CA SER A 154 -18.53 4.26 22.44
C SER A 154 -17.10 3.94 21.99
N TYR A 155 -16.91 3.35 20.80
CA TYR A 155 -15.59 2.99 20.30
C TYR A 155 -14.87 4.23 19.76
N ASN A 156 -13.79 4.64 20.42
CA ASN A 156 -12.97 5.75 19.94
C ASN A 156 -12.16 5.30 18.73
N ARG A 157 -12.62 5.69 17.54
CA ARG A 157 -11.98 5.40 16.25
C ARG A 157 -10.57 6.01 16.10
N SER A 158 -10.08 6.84 17.02
CA SER A 158 -8.84 7.60 16.81
C SER A 158 -7.55 6.88 17.24
N ILE A 159 -7.61 5.69 17.85
CA ILE A 159 -6.43 5.07 18.49
C ILE A 159 -5.64 4.12 17.56
N PHE A 160 -6.27 3.75 16.44
CA PHE A 160 -5.59 3.11 15.31
C PHE A 160 -4.82 4.14 14.45
N GLY A 161 -4.67 5.38 14.94
CA GLY A 161 -4.22 6.50 14.12
C GLY A 161 -5.31 6.86 13.11
N HIS A 162 -5.29 8.08 12.60
CA HIS A 162 -6.18 8.46 11.50
C HIS A 162 -5.92 7.65 10.21
N GLU A 163 -4.96 6.71 10.25
CA GLU A 163 -4.33 5.92 9.17
C GLU A 163 -4.73 4.43 9.14
N LEU A 164 -5.16 3.82 10.25
CA LEU A 164 -5.79 2.47 10.27
C LEU A 164 -7.30 2.53 10.54
N THR A 165 -7.89 3.73 10.55
CA THR A 165 -9.30 3.93 10.91
C THR A 165 -10.00 5.04 10.14
N GLY A 166 -9.42 5.55 9.07
CA GLY A 166 -10.27 6.33 8.20
C GLY A 166 -11.39 5.40 7.66
N SER A 167 -12.57 5.99 7.47
CA SER A 167 -13.86 5.32 7.24
C SER A 167 -13.75 3.90 6.70
N VAL A 168 -14.13 2.92 7.52
CA VAL A 168 -14.58 1.62 7.02
C VAL A 168 -15.78 1.90 6.10
N ILE A 169 -15.54 2.12 4.80
CA ILE A 169 -16.59 2.05 3.79
C ILE A 169 -16.82 0.56 3.55
N GLY A 170 -17.53 -0.06 4.49
CA GLY A 170 -17.95 -1.45 4.40
C GLY A 170 -19.38 -1.50 3.90
N ASP A 171 -19.56 -1.83 2.63
CA ASP A 171 -20.85 -2.20 2.04
C ASP A 171 -21.27 -3.66 2.38
N GLY A 172 -20.52 -4.32 3.26
CA GLY A 172 -20.69 -5.73 3.59
C GLY A 172 -19.70 -6.66 2.89
N THR A 173 -18.85 -6.15 1.98
CA THR A 173 -17.82 -6.95 1.27
C THR A 173 -16.40 -6.36 1.27
N THR A 174 -16.21 -5.11 1.72
CA THR A 174 -14.92 -4.38 1.68
C THR A 174 -14.47 -3.88 3.06
N VAL A 175 -13.17 -3.95 3.37
CA VAL A 175 -12.53 -3.22 4.48
C VAL A 175 -11.34 -2.44 3.91
N GLY A 176 -11.53 -1.14 3.66
CA GLY A 176 -10.43 -0.23 3.34
C GLY A 176 -10.02 0.60 4.55
N PHE A 177 -8.76 1.03 4.56
CA PHE A 177 -8.16 1.90 5.56
C PHE A 177 -7.89 3.26 4.90
N ILE A 178 -8.36 4.34 5.52
CA ILE A 178 -8.13 5.72 5.05
C ILE A 178 -7.12 6.38 5.98
N ASP A 179 -6.23 7.19 5.41
CA ASP A 179 -5.50 8.27 6.07
C ASP A 179 -6.15 9.63 5.74
N GLY A 180 -6.09 10.57 6.69
CA GLY A 180 -6.71 11.89 6.67
C GLY A 180 -6.27 12.82 5.54
N ASP A 181 -5.21 12.51 4.79
CA ASP A 181 -4.76 13.30 3.63
C ASP A 181 -4.83 12.55 2.29
N LEU A 182 -5.14 11.24 2.28
CA LEU A 182 -5.26 10.40 1.08
C LEU A 182 -6.36 9.35 1.30
N GLY A 183 -7.61 9.80 1.36
CA GLY A 183 -8.73 8.91 1.63
C GLY A 183 -9.12 8.06 0.44
N ILE A 184 -8.42 6.95 0.20
CA ILE A 184 -8.71 6.00 -0.87
C ILE A 184 -9.02 4.62 -0.28
N THR A 185 -10.27 4.17 -0.43
CA THR A 185 -10.73 2.85 0.02
C THR A 185 -10.81 1.90 -1.18
N CYS A 186 -10.06 0.79 -1.17
CA CYS A 186 -10.10 -0.19 -2.24
C CYS A 186 -10.83 -1.48 -1.82
N GLY A 187 -11.78 -1.91 -2.64
CA GLY A 187 -12.52 -3.16 -2.51
C GLY A 187 -11.75 -4.39 -3.01
N PRO A 188 -12.18 -5.61 -2.64
CA PRO A 188 -11.62 -6.86 -3.15
C PRO A 188 -11.85 -7.09 -4.65
N ASP A 189 -12.69 -6.27 -5.28
CA ASP A 189 -12.91 -6.19 -6.74
C ASP A 189 -11.94 -5.22 -7.43
N GLY A 190 -11.05 -4.55 -6.69
CA GLY A 190 -10.13 -3.55 -7.20
C GLY A 190 -10.74 -2.16 -7.38
N GLY A 191 -11.99 -1.95 -6.95
CA GLY A 191 -12.63 -0.64 -6.99
C GLY A 191 -12.13 0.26 -5.86
N CYS A 192 -11.45 1.35 -6.20
CA CYS A 192 -11.00 2.35 -5.23
C CYS A 192 -11.91 3.57 -5.23
N THR A 193 -12.39 3.99 -4.06
CA THR A 193 -13.16 5.23 -3.88
C THR A 193 -12.31 6.24 -3.13
N GLY A 194 -12.06 7.38 -3.79
CA GLY A 194 -11.39 8.56 -3.25
C GLY A 194 -12.39 9.69 -2.99
N TRP A 195 -12.15 10.51 -1.97
CA TRP A 195 -12.78 11.83 -1.83
C TRP A 195 -11.80 12.92 -2.22
#